data_AF-A0A3M7ETR2-F1
#
_entry.id   AF-A0A3M7ETR2-F1
#
_cell.length_a   1.000
_cell.length_b   1.000
_cell.length_c   1.000
_cell.angle_alpha   90.00
_cell.angle_beta   90.00
_cell.angle_gamma   90.00
#
_symmetry.space_group_name_H-M   'P 1'
#
loop_
_entity.id
_entity.type
_entity.pdbx_description
1 polymer ?
#
loop_
_entity_poly.entity_id
_entity_poly.type
_entity_poly.pdbx_seq_one_letter_code
_entity_poly.pdbx_strand_id
1 'polypeptide(L)'
;SLYAAKVQSRGLSAVAQCESLRYKLLNGLAVRRACYGVLRFIMESGAKGCEVVVSGKLRAARAKSMKFTDGFMIHSGQPAKDFIDNATRHVLLRQGVLGIKVKIMRASSSPSDPTGEKAGGKGLPDSVTIIEPKEEQPILAPASQDYGAKAAQAQAMQQQMQQQQAAEGQEAAQDAPASGAQEY
;
A
#
# COMPACT_ATOMS: atom_id res chain seq x y z
N SER A 1 -11.88 29.66 7.84
CA SER A 1 -11.44 29.24 6.49
C SER A 1 -11.80 27.80 6.25
N LEU A 2 -12.46 27.47 5.14
CA LEU A 2 -12.78 26.07 4.76
C LEU A 2 -11.60 25.48 3.99
N TYR A 3 -11.17 24.27 4.35
CA TYR A 3 -10.13 23.51 3.65
C TYR A 3 -10.73 22.28 2.98
N ALA A 4 -10.37 22.04 1.73
CA ALA A 4 -10.82 20.89 0.96
C ALA A 4 -9.61 20.10 0.46
N ALA A 5 -9.60 18.79 0.70
CA ALA A 5 -8.54 17.88 0.28
C ALA A 5 -9.09 16.80 -0.65
N LYS A 6 -8.27 16.37 -1.61
CA LYS A 6 -8.60 15.28 -2.55
C LYS A 6 -8.53 13.92 -1.85
N VAL A 7 -9.54 13.10 -2.05
CA VAL A 7 -9.52 11.68 -1.65
C VAL A 7 -8.63 10.91 -2.63
N GLN A 8 -7.55 10.32 -2.13
CA GLN A 8 -6.57 9.60 -2.96
C GLN A 8 -7.17 8.34 -3.60
N SER A 9 -7.82 7.48 -2.80
CA SER A 9 -8.38 6.19 -3.26
C SER A 9 -9.91 6.23 -3.36
N ARG A 10 -10.45 7.00 -4.31
CA ARG A 10 -11.92 7.14 -4.48
C ARG A 10 -12.63 5.81 -4.77
N GLY A 11 -11.94 4.84 -5.39
CA GLY A 11 -12.44 3.50 -5.67
C GLY A 11 -12.77 2.68 -4.42
N LEU A 12 -12.08 2.93 -3.31
CA LEU A 12 -12.22 2.18 -2.06
C LEU A 12 -13.18 2.84 -1.06
N SER A 13 -13.68 4.04 -1.36
CA SER A 13 -14.65 4.74 -0.49
C SER A 13 -16.08 4.33 -0.81
N ALA A 14 -16.78 3.72 0.14
CA ALA A 14 -18.15 3.26 -0.05
C ALA A 14 -19.11 4.43 -0.34
N VAL A 15 -18.90 5.60 0.30
CA VAL A 15 -19.70 6.81 0.08
C VAL A 15 -19.59 7.29 -1.37
N ALA A 16 -18.36 7.44 -1.88
CA ALA A 16 -18.15 7.92 -3.24
C ALA A 16 -18.73 6.97 -4.29
N GLN A 17 -18.62 5.66 -4.06
CA GLN A 17 -19.17 4.64 -4.96
C GLN A 17 -20.70 4.57 -4.90
N CYS A 18 -21.28 4.74 -3.70
CA CYS A 18 -22.73 4.77 -3.54
C CYS A 18 -23.35 6.00 -4.21
N GLU A 19 -22.68 7.16 -4.16
CA GLU A 19 -23.09 8.35 -4.92
C GLU A 19 -22.92 8.19 -6.42
N SER A 20 -21.80 7.61 -6.87
CA SER A 20 -21.60 7.26 -8.28
C SER A 20 -22.71 6.35 -8.81
N LEU A 21 -23.10 5.33 -8.03
CA LEU A 21 -24.20 4.43 -8.38
C LEU A 21 -25.55 5.15 -8.41
N ARG A 22 -25.81 6.06 -7.46
CA ARG A 22 -27.00 6.93 -7.47
C ARG A 22 -27.10 7.73 -8.76
N TYR A 23 -26.02 8.41 -9.17
CA TYR A 23 -26.03 9.20 -10.40
C TYR A 23 -26.19 8.34 -11.66
N LYS A 24 -25.55 7.16 -11.72
CA LYS A 24 -25.75 6.22 -12.84
C LYS A 24 -27.22 5.78 -12.97
N LEU A 25 -27.90 5.51 -11.86
CA LEU A 25 -29.31 5.13 -11.88
C LEU A 25 -30.24 6.31 -12.23
N LEU A 26 -29.92 7.52 -11.77
CA LEU A 26 -30.65 8.73 -12.17
C LEU A 26 -30.52 9.03 -13.67
N ASN A 27 -29.35 8.74 -14.26
CA ASN A 27 -29.10 8.88 -15.69
C ASN A 27 -29.77 7.80 -16.55
N GLY A 28 -30.64 6.95 -15.96
CA GLY A 28 -31.42 5.97 -16.70
C GLY A 28 -30.64 4.71 -17.12
N LEU A 29 -29.43 4.48 -16.61
CA LEU A 29 -28.73 3.21 -16.85
C LEU A 29 -29.49 2.05 -16.19
N ALA A 30 -29.57 0.93 -16.91
CA ALA A 30 -30.16 -0.29 -16.39
C ALA A 30 -29.47 -0.74 -15.10
N VAL A 31 -30.25 -1.15 -14.09
CA VAL A 31 -29.76 -1.47 -12.73
C VAL A 31 -28.60 -2.46 -12.72
N ARG A 32 -28.72 -3.58 -13.45
CA ARG A 32 -27.64 -4.58 -13.53
C ARG A 32 -26.36 -4.00 -14.13
N ARG A 33 -26.48 -3.25 -15.23
CA ARG A 33 -25.32 -2.63 -15.91
C ARG A 33 -24.64 -1.60 -14.99
N ALA A 34 -25.42 -0.78 -14.29
CA ALA A 34 -24.89 0.21 -13.34
C ALA A 34 -24.15 -0.47 -12.17
N CYS A 35 -24.74 -1.52 -11.58
CA CYS A 35 -24.15 -2.25 -10.45
C CYS A 35 -22.86 -2.97 -10.84
N TYR A 36 -22.85 -3.74 -11.94
CA TYR A 36 -21.63 -4.43 -12.40
C TYR A 36 -20.53 -3.44 -12.78
N GLY A 37 -20.87 -2.28 -13.36
CA GLY A 37 -19.88 -1.25 -13.67
C GLY A 37 -19.23 -0.64 -12.42
N VAL A 38 -19.96 -0.49 -11.31
CA VAL A 38 -19.40 0.00 -10.03
C VAL A 38 -18.63 -1.11 -9.33
N LEU A 39 -19.16 -2.33 -9.30
CA LEU A 39 -18.54 -3.48 -8.65
C LEU A 39 -17.19 -3.82 -9.30
N ARG A 40 -17.12 -3.81 -10.64
CA ARG A 40 -15.85 -3.98 -11.37
C ARG A 40 -14.84 -2.89 -11.03
N PHE A 41 -15.27 -1.63 -11.00
CA PHE A 41 -14.40 -0.50 -10.66
C PHE A 41 -13.83 -0.62 -9.24
N ILE A 42 -14.63 -1.11 -8.27
CA ILE A 42 -14.18 -1.32 -6.88
C ILE A 42 -13.13 -2.43 -6.82
N MET A 43 -13.36 -3.55 -7.51
CA MET A 43 -12.40 -4.67 -7.54
C MET A 43 -11.11 -4.28 -8.27
N GLU A 44 -11.18 -3.58 -9.40
CA GLU A 44 -10.00 -3.04 -10.12
C GLU A 44 -9.23 -2.01 -9.28
N SER A 45 -9.89 -1.33 -8.34
CA SER A 45 -9.26 -0.41 -7.39
C SER A 45 -8.52 -1.12 -6.24
N GLY A 46 -8.50 -2.47 -6.22
CA GLY A 46 -7.77 -3.26 -5.23
C GLY A 46 -8.55 -3.63 -3.97
N ALA A 47 -9.89 -3.64 -4.03
CA ALA A 47 -10.71 -4.16 -2.92
C ALA A 47 -10.58 -5.70 -2.80
N LYS A 48 -10.65 -6.23 -1.57
CA LYS A 48 -10.67 -7.69 -1.34
C LYS A 48 -12.03 -8.30 -1.70
N GLY A 49 -13.09 -7.51 -1.55
CA GLY A 49 -14.42 -7.87 -2.01
C GLY A 49 -15.41 -6.71 -1.90
N CYS A 50 -16.55 -6.87 -2.57
CA CYS A 50 -17.59 -5.87 -2.65
C CYS A 50 -18.98 -6.53 -2.63
N GLU A 51 -19.93 -5.89 -1.96
CA GLU A 51 -21.35 -6.24 -1.98
C GLU A 51 -22.19 -5.00 -2.27
N VAL A 52 -22.88 -4.98 -3.41
CA VAL A 52 -23.83 -3.94 -3.79
C VAL A 52 -25.24 -4.52 -3.72
N VAL A 53 -26.09 -3.89 -2.91
CA VAL A 53 -27.50 -4.25 -2.77
C VAL A 53 -28.36 -3.09 -3.25
N VAL A 54 -29.25 -3.36 -4.20
CA VAL A 54 -30.27 -2.41 -4.65
C VAL A 54 -31.64 -2.96 -4.29
N SER A 55 -32.35 -2.24 -3.45
CA SER A 55 -33.69 -2.60 -2.96
C SER A 55 -34.73 -1.56 -3.40
N GLY A 56 -35.95 -2.01 -3.65
CA GLY A 56 -37.09 -1.14 -3.93
C GLY A 56 -37.94 -1.63 -5.10
N LYS A 57 -38.75 -0.74 -5.67
CA LYS A 57 -39.59 -1.03 -6.84
C LYS A 57 -38.74 -0.99 -8.11
N LEU A 58 -38.25 -2.15 -8.54
CA LEU A 58 -37.40 -2.27 -9.72
C LEU A 58 -38.22 -2.24 -11.01
N ARG A 59 -38.61 -3.41 -11.54
CA ARG A 59 -39.42 -3.52 -12.76
C ARG A 59 -40.92 -3.73 -12.48
N ALA A 60 -41.25 -4.31 -11.32
CA ALA A 60 -42.62 -4.68 -10.95
C ALA A 60 -43.14 -3.79 -9.82
N ALA A 61 -44.46 -3.82 -9.60
CA ALA A 61 -45.13 -3.06 -8.53
C ALA A 61 -44.66 -3.46 -7.12
N ARG A 62 -44.22 -4.71 -6.94
CA ARG A 62 -43.71 -5.24 -5.68
C ARG A 62 -42.21 -4.96 -5.52
N ALA A 63 -41.80 -4.63 -4.31
CA ALA A 63 -40.39 -4.41 -3.99
C ALA A 63 -39.57 -5.70 -4.18
N LYS A 64 -38.36 -5.55 -4.72
CA LYS A 64 -37.37 -6.62 -4.88
C LYS A 64 -36.01 -6.11 -4.44
N SER A 65 -35.19 -7.00 -3.88
CA SER A 65 -33.80 -6.74 -3.55
C SER A 65 -32.89 -7.52 -4.51
N MET A 66 -31.98 -6.84 -5.17
CA MET A 66 -30.92 -7.44 -5.98
C MET A 66 -29.60 -7.26 -5.27
N LYS A 67 -28.93 -8.37 -4.97
CA LYS A 67 -27.61 -8.41 -4.36
C LYS A 67 -26.59 -8.82 -5.42
N PHE A 68 -25.54 -8.03 -5.56
CA PHE A 68 -24.39 -8.25 -6.44
C PHE A 68 -23.16 -8.35 -5.55
N THR A 69 -22.47 -9.48 -5.57
CA THR A 69 -21.30 -9.76 -4.74
C THR A 69 -20.15 -10.18 -5.61
N ASP A 70 -18.95 -9.75 -5.23
CA ASP A 70 -17.70 -10.19 -5.85
C ASP A 70 -16.58 -10.19 -4.81
N GLY A 71 -15.63 -11.10 -4.94
CA GLY A 71 -14.54 -11.30 -4.00
C GLY A 71 -14.95 -11.83 -2.63
N PHE A 72 -14.12 -11.55 -1.61
CA PHE A 72 -14.28 -12.05 -0.25
C PHE A 72 -14.90 -10.98 0.66
N MET A 73 -15.92 -11.35 1.44
CA MET A 73 -16.67 -10.45 2.32
C MET A 73 -16.96 -11.12 3.65
N ILE A 74 -16.63 -10.43 4.75
CA ILE A 74 -16.94 -10.86 6.12
C ILE A 74 -18.27 -10.22 6.56
N HIS A 75 -19.07 -10.92 7.37
CA HIS A 75 -20.34 -10.38 7.87
C HIS A 75 -20.41 -10.31 9.40
N SER A 76 -19.50 -10.96 10.12
CA SER A 76 -19.53 -11.12 11.58
C SER A 76 -18.23 -10.68 12.26
N GLY A 77 -18.31 -10.46 13.58
CA GLY A 77 -17.18 -10.11 14.43
C GLY A 77 -16.72 -8.66 14.33
N GLN A 78 -15.64 -8.34 15.05
CA GLN A 78 -14.97 -7.04 15.00
C GLN A 78 -14.35 -6.72 13.62
N PRO A 79 -13.75 -7.68 12.88
CA PRO A 79 -13.25 -7.43 11.52
C PRO A 79 -14.31 -6.87 10.56
N ALA A 80 -15.59 -7.22 10.73
CA ALA A 80 -16.65 -6.66 9.90
C ALA A 80 -16.88 -5.15 10.11
N LYS A 81 -16.44 -4.57 11.23
CA LYS A 81 -16.53 -3.12 11.49
C LYS A 81 -15.26 -2.41 11.05
N ASP A 82 -14.10 -3.04 11.22
CA ASP A 82 -12.80 -2.41 11.00
C ASP A 82 -12.41 -2.42 9.50
N PHE A 83 -12.70 -3.51 8.78
CA PHE A 83 -12.28 -3.66 7.37
C PHE A 83 -13.35 -3.28 6.34
N ILE A 84 -14.61 -3.17 6.75
CA ILE A 84 -15.72 -2.97 5.82
C ILE A 84 -16.24 -1.55 5.92
N ASP A 85 -16.00 -0.78 4.87
CA ASP A 85 -16.68 0.49 4.68
C ASP A 85 -18.06 0.23 4.06
N ASN A 86 -19.10 0.82 4.63
CA ASN A 86 -20.46 0.66 4.15
C ASN A 86 -21.15 2.02 4.00
N ALA A 87 -21.96 2.15 2.94
CA ALA A 87 -22.72 3.35 2.69
C ALA A 87 -24.08 3.03 2.09
N THR A 88 -25.11 3.71 2.58
CA THR A 88 -26.48 3.65 2.05
C THR A 88 -26.87 4.98 1.44
N ARG A 89 -27.54 4.96 0.29
CA ARG A 89 -28.09 6.15 -0.37
C ARG A 89 -29.46 5.84 -0.95
N HIS A 90 -30.26 6.90 -1.06
CA HIS A 90 -31.60 6.83 -1.66
C HIS A 90 -31.59 7.47 -3.04
N VAL A 91 -32.22 6.79 -4.00
CA VAL A 91 -32.41 7.29 -5.36
C VAL A 91 -33.89 7.55 -5.56
N LEU A 92 -34.24 8.79 -5.87
CA LEU A 92 -35.60 9.16 -6.22
C LEU A 92 -35.79 8.94 -7.71
N LEU A 93 -36.67 8.01 -8.08
CA LEU A 93 -37.13 7.80 -9.44
C LEU A 93 -38.63 8.14 -9.52
N ARG A 94 -39.15 8.32 -10.73
CA ARG A 94 -40.58 8.59 -10.95
C ARG A 94 -41.50 7.49 -10.37
N GLN A 95 -41.04 6.23 -10.37
CA GLN A 95 -41.79 5.08 -9.85
C GLN A 95 -41.78 5.00 -8.31
N GLY A 96 -40.92 5.78 -7.64
CA GLY A 96 -40.70 5.75 -6.19
C GLY A 96 -39.22 5.81 -5.82
N VAL A 97 -38.91 5.46 -4.58
CA VAL A 97 -37.53 5.50 -4.06
C VAL A 97 -36.88 4.12 -4.14
N LEU A 98 -35.65 4.05 -4.65
CA LEU A 98 -34.76 2.90 -4.53
C LEU A 98 -33.76 3.13 -3.39
N GLY A 99 -33.47 2.08 -2.64
CA GLY A 99 -32.36 2.02 -1.69
C GLY A 99 -31.14 1.38 -2.34
N ILE A 100 -29.99 2.03 -2.20
CA ILE A 100 -28.68 1.47 -2.54
C ILE A 100 -27.92 1.25 -1.24
N LYS A 101 -27.26 0.10 -1.12
CA LYS A 101 -26.26 -0.19 -0.10
C LYS A 101 -25.02 -0.74 -0.77
N VAL A 102 -23.88 -0.11 -0.54
CA VAL A 102 -22.56 -0.60 -0.99
C VAL A 102 -21.76 -0.97 0.26
N LYS A 103 -21.17 -2.16 0.26
CA LYS A 103 -20.17 -2.60 1.25
C LYS A 103 -18.89 -2.92 0.50
N ILE A 104 -17.77 -2.36 0.95
CA ILE A 104 -16.45 -2.58 0.37
C ILE A 104 -15.57 -3.14 1.48
N MET A 105 -15.06 -4.35 1.29
CA MET A 105 -14.02 -4.90 2.14
C MET A 105 -12.67 -4.40 1.62
N ARG A 106 -12.00 -3.58 2.42
CA ARG A 106 -10.67 -3.07 2.09
C ARG A 106 -9.66 -4.19 2.18
N ALA A 107 -8.65 -4.17 1.31
CA ALA A 107 -7.53 -5.10 1.42
C ALA A 107 -6.67 -4.69 2.63
N SER A 108 -6.53 -5.58 3.61
CA SER A 108 -5.70 -5.36 4.80
C SER A 108 -4.20 -5.31 4.51
N SER A 109 -3.77 -5.65 3.29
CA SER A 109 -2.38 -5.89 2.91
C SER A 109 -1.83 -4.98 1.82
N SER A 110 -2.58 -3.97 1.34
CA SER A 110 -2.04 -3.03 0.36
C SER A 110 -1.09 -2.04 1.07
N PRO A 111 0.22 -2.03 0.76
CA PRO A 111 1.19 -1.09 1.35
C PRO A 111 0.97 0.37 0.93
N SER A 112 0.01 0.63 0.04
CA SER A 112 -0.23 1.89 -0.65
C SER A 112 -1.45 2.68 -0.14
N ASP A 113 -1.97 2.38 1.05
CA ASP A 113 -3.10 3.14 1.61
C ASP A 113 -2.57 4.32 2.47
N PRO A 114 -2.71 5.59 2.01
CA PRO A 114 -2.17 6.77 2.71
C PRO A 114 -2.96 7.14 3.98
N THR A 115 -4.09 6.47 4.25
CA THR A 115 -4.82 6.54 5.52
C THR A 115 -4.30 5.54 6.55
N GLY A 116 -3.11 4.96 6.32
CA GLY A 116 -2.54 4.01 7.25
C GLY A 116 -2.67 4.44 8.71
N GLU A 117 -3.27 3.58 9.52
CA GLU A 117 -2.46 3.08 10.62
C GLU A 117 -1.25 2.36 9.98
N LYS A 118 -0.24 3.18 9.71
CA LYS A 118 1.04 2.82 9.10
C LYS A 118 1.52 1.49 9.70
N ALA A 119 1.79 0.48 8.86
CA ALA A 119 2.60 -0.68 9.21
C ALA A 119 2.21 -1.44 10.51
N GLY A 120 0.94 -1.44 10.89
CA GLY A 120 0.47 -2.13 12.10
C GLY A 120 -1.02 -2.44 12.14
N GLY A 121 -1.74 -2.27 11.03
CA GLY A 121 -3.14 -2.69 10.93
C GLY A 121 -3.25 -4.17 11.23
N LYS A 122 -3.96 -4.52 12.32
CA LYS A 122 -4.20 -5.90 12.73
C LYS A 122 -4.60 -6.66 11.47
N GLY A 123 -3.89 -7.74 11.13
CA GLY A 123 -4.31 -8.62 10.05
C GLY A 123 -5.69 -9.20 10.38
N LEU A 124 -6.28 -9.92 9.43
CA LEU A 124 -7.40 -10.76 9.82
C LEU A 124 -6.92 -11.72 10.93
N PRO A 125 -7.72 -11.91 12.00
CA PRO A 125 -7.27 -12.64 13.19
C PRO A 125 -6.94 -14.11 12.92
N ASP A 126 -7.42 -14.64 11.80
CA ASP A 126 -7.21 -15.99 11.29
C ASP A 126 -6.05 -16.10 10.27
N SER A 127 -5.49 -14.98 9.83
CA SER A 127 -4.44 -14.94 8.81
C SER A 127 -3.04 -15.05 9.43
N VAL A 128 -2.57 -16.28 9.64
CA VAL A 128 -1.19 -16.56 10.12
C VAL A 128 -0.25 -16.69 8.92
N THR A 129 0.80 -15.86 8.87
CA THR A 129 1.86 -15.99 7.86
C THR A 129 2.99 -16.84 8.43
N ILE A 130 3.20 -18.02 7.86
CA ILE A 130 4.30 -18.92 8.23
C ILE A 130 5.52 -18.51 7.40
N ILE A 131 6.57 -18.03 8.06
CA ILE A 131 7.81 -17.64 7.39
C ILE A 131 8.62 -18.92 7.17
N GLU A 132 8.98 -19.19 5.93
CA GLU A 132 9.86 -20.32 5.61
C GLU A 132 11.23 -20.12 6.28
N PRO A 133 11.79 -21.17 6.89
CA PRO A 133 13.09 -21.07 7.52
C PRO A 133 14.14 -20.74 6.46
N LYS A 134 15.07 -19.84 6.81
CA LYS A 134 16.19 -19.54 5.94
C LYS A 134 17.01 -20.81 5.74
N GLU A 135 17.40 -21.08 4.49
CA GLU A 135 18.34 -22.16 4.18
C GLU A 135 19.69 -21.87 4.83
N GLU A 136 19.99 -22.56 5.92
CA GLU A 136 21.31 -22.56 6.55
C GLU A 136 22.16 -23.66 5.91
N GLN A 137 23.30 -23.27 5.34
CA GLN A 137 24.31 -24.22 4.88
C GLN A 137 24.77 -25.07 6.07
N PRO A 138 24.80 -26.41 5.96
CA PRO A 138 25.24 -27.26 7.05
C PRO A 138 26.69 -26.93 7.42
N ILE A 139 26.91 -26.62 8.70
CA ILE A 139 28.24 -26.39 9.25
C ILE A 139 28.97 -27.74 9.34
N LEU A 140 29.78 -28.06 8.33
CA LEU A 140 30.52 -29.31 8.22
C LEU A 140 31.72 -29.39 9.21
N ALA A 141 32.25 -28.24 9.62
CA ALA A 141 33.38 -28.14 10.53
C ALA A 141 33.27 -26.90 11.43
N PRO A 142 33.80 -26.94 12.66
CA PRO A 142 33.87 -25.76 13.51
C PRO A 142 34.78 -24.70 12.87
N ALA A 143 34.20 -23.56 12.50
CA ALA A 143 34.92 -22.41 11.98
C ALA A 143 34.87 -21.27 13.00
N SER A 144 36.03 -20.74 13.39
CA SER A 144 36.13 -19.50 14.16
C SER A 144 36.24 -18.32 13.19
N GLN A 145 35.28 -17.40 13.24
CA GLN A 145 35.42 -16.11 12.56
C GLN A 145 36.00 -15.11 13.56
N ASP A 146 37.29 -14.83 13.44
CA ASP A 146 37.94 -13.77 14.21
C ASP A 146 37.74 -12.42 13.51
N TYR A 147 36.89 -11.58 14.10
CA TYR A 147 36.59 -10.24 13.60
C TYR A 147 37.71 -9.22 13.93
N GLY A 148 38.61 -9.53 14.88
CA GLY A 148 39.69 -8.64 15.30
C GLY A 148 40.84 -8.56 14.30
N ALA A 149 41.23 -9.70 13.72
CA ALA A 149 42.31 -9.76 12.72
C ALA A 149 41.96 -8.99 11.43
N LYS A 150 40.69 -9.00 11.01
CA LYS A 150 40.21 -8.22 9.86
C LYS A 150 40.23 -6.71 10.10
N ALA A 151 39.87 -6.27 11.31
CA ALA A 151 39.92 -4.85 11.67
C ALA A 151 41.36 -4.33 11.77
N ALA A 152 42.27 -5.13 12.35
CA ALA A 152 43.69 -4.81 12.43
C ALA A 152 44.37 -4.78 11.05
N GLN A 153 44.04 -5.72 10.15
CA GLN A 153 44.54 -5.71 8.77
C GLN A 153 44.03 -4.50 7.97
N ALA A 154 42.76 -4.12 8.14
CA ALA A 154 42.21 -2.92 7.49
C ALA A 154 42.88 -1.64 7.99
N GLN A 155 43.16 -1.54 9.29
CA GLN A 155 43.88 -0.41 9.89
C GLN A 155 45.35 -0.36 9.44
N ALA A 156 46.03 -1.51 9.38
CA ALA A 156 47.41 -1.59 8.88
C ALA A 156 47.50 -1.23 7.39
N MET A 157 46.51 -1.64 6.58
CA MET A 157 46.45 -1.30 5.16
C MET A 157 46.16 0.19 4.93
N GLN A 158 45.36 0.81 5.79
CA GLN A 158 45.17 2.27 5.80
C GLN A 158 46.44 3.02 6.21
N GLN A 159 47.18 2.53 7.21
CA GLN A 159 48.47 3.13 7.61
C GLN A 159 49.53 2.99 6.52
N GLN A 160 49.59 1.86 5.82
CA GLN A 160 50.49 1.69 4.68
C GLN A 160 50.14 2.62 3.51
N MET A 161 48.85 2.79 3.20
CA MET A 161 48.42 3.78 2.19
C MET A 161 48.76 5.21 2.61
N GLN A 162 48.63 5.56 3.89
CA GLN A 162 49.02 6.87 4.41
C GLN A 162 50.54 7.07 4.40
N GLN A 163 51.33 6.02 4.67
CA GLN A 163 52.80 6.11 4.58
C GLN A 163 53.29 6.17 3.14
N GLN A 164 52.63 5.51 2.19
CA GLN A 164 52.93 5.68 0.76
C GLN A 164 52.57 7.08 0.26
N GLN A 165 51.42 7.63 0.67
CA GLN A 165 51.06 9.02 0.36
C GLN A 165 51.99 10.03 1.05
N ALA A 166 52.48 9.74 2.26
CA ALA A 166 53.45 10.59 2.95
C ALA A 166 54.86 10.48 2.34
N ALA A 167 55.26 9.31 1.83
CA ALA A 167 56.52 9.11 1.13
C ALA A 167 56.50 9.77 -0.26
N GLU A 168 55.42 9.63 -1.03
CA GLU A 168 55.23 10.38 -2.29
C GLU A 168 55.18 11.90 -2.05
N GLY A 169 54.61 12.36 -0.92
CA GLY A 169 54.64 13.76 -0.51
C GLY A 169 56.01 14.27 -0.07
N GLN A 170 56.91 13.40 0.39
CA GLN A 170 58.29 13.74 0.75
C GLN A 170 59.24 13.71 -0.46
N GLU A 171 59.04 12.80 -1.42
CA GLU A 171 59.74 12.82 -2.71
C GLU A 171 59.35 14.06 -3.54
N ALA A 172 58.09 14.49 -3.51
CA ALA A 172 57.65 15.73 -4.15
C ALA A 172 58.16 17.02 -3.46
N ALA A 173 58.57 16.95 -2.19
CA ALA A 173 59.16 18.08 -1.46
C ALA A 173 60.69 18.16 -1.59
N GLN A 174 61.36 17.06 -1.96
CA GLN A 174 62.80 17.05 -2.25
C GLN A 174 63.17 17.51 -3.68
N ASP A 175 62.19 17.60 -4.58
CA ASP A 175 62.38 18.12 -5.95
C ASP A 175 61.82 19.57 -6.13
N ALA A 176 61.73 20.34 -5.04
CA ALA A 176 61.49 21.78 -5.11
C ALA A 176 62.83 22.52 -5.33
N PRO A 177 63.02 23.26 -6.44
CA PRO A 177 64.33 23.82 -6.79
C PRO A 177 64.72 24.92 -5.79
N ALA A 178 65.94 24.81 -5.24
CA ALA A 178 66.60 25.90 -4.52
C ALA A 178 66.81 27.07 -5.51
N SER A 179 66.02 28.13 -5.37
CA SER A 179 66.22 29.37 -6.12
C SER A 179 67.43 30.12 -5.55
N GLY A 180 68.42 30.30 -6.41
CA GLY A 180 69.67 30.99 -6.12
C GLY A 180 69.47 32.49 -5.87
N ALA A 181 70.33 33.03 -5.01
CA ALA A 181 70.64 34.44 -4.97
C ALA A 181 71.55 34.78 -6.17
N GLN A 182 71.22 35.83 -6.93
CA GLN A 182 72.21 36.73 -7.53
C GLN A 182 71.60 38.08 -7.91
N GLU A 183 72.33 39.10 -7.46
CA GLU A 183 72.37 40.54 -7.73
C GLU A 183 71.74 41.04 -9.05
N TYR A 184 70.97 42.14 -8.97
CA TYR A 184 71.29 43.50 -9.47
C TYR A 184 70.36 44.52 -8.82
#